data_AF-A0A7R9PEA3-F1
#
_entry.id   AF-A0A7R9PEA3-F1
#
_cell.length_a   1.000
_cell.length_b   1.000
_cell.length_c   1.000
_cell.angle_alpha   90.00
_cell.angle_beta   90.00
_cell.angle_gamma   90.00
#
_symmetry.space_group_name_H-M   'P 1'
#
loop_
_entity.id
_entity.type
_entity.pdbx_description
1 polymer ?
#
loop_
_entity_poly.entity_id
_entity_poly.type
_entity_poly.pdbx_seq_one_letter_code
_entity_poly.pdbx_strand_id
1 'polypeptide(L)'
;SGTWKKNNQSYGEMNGSYSPYNVNNSLTLEMLNGSLDSSLANSPSQPSPEARNKLLRPRTLVERARINVAWLDSSLSIMEQGVREYDTLCLRFKFYSFYDLNPKYDSVRINQIYEQAKWQLLNEEIDCTEEEMLMFAALQVQVTLQAGVPQPIMDSSNTIVEDDIDAALTDLQVTLEGSHISSSSDIMQIPELFDYLRFIK
;
A
#
# COMPACT_ATOMS: atom_id res chain seq x y z
N SER A 1 54.74 9.59 14.87
CA SER A 1 53.84 9.30 15.99
C SER A 1 52.50 9.96 15.68
N GLY A 2 51.46 9.34 15.14
CA GLY A 2 51.00 7.96 15.21
C GLY A 2 49.59 7.97 15.81
N THR A 3 48.58 8.42 15.07
CA THR A 3 47.17 8.35 15.50
C THR A 3 46.31 7.75 14.39
N TRP A 4 45.89 6.51 14.67
CA TRP A 4 45.08 5.66 13.82
C TRP A 4 43.64 6.17 13.75
N LYS A 5 43.13 6.44 12.55
CA LYS A 5 41.69 6.59 12.32
C LYS A 5 41.08 5.20 12.22
N LYS A 6 40.24 4.84 13.18
CA LYS A 6 39.50 3.58 13.20
C LYS A 6 38.40 3.66 12.14
N ASN A 7 38.58 2.85 11.10
CA ASN A 7 37.58 2.59 10.07
C ASN A 7 36.50 1.69 10.70
N ASN A 8 35.27 2.19 10.85
CA ASN A 8 34.12 1.35 11.19
C ASN A 8 33.22 1.30 9.97
N GLN A 9 33.48 0.33 9.10
CA GLN A 9 32.46 -0.23 8.22
C GLN A 9 31.49 -1.00 9.11
N SER A 10 30.31 -0.43 9.34
CA SER A 10 29.14 -1.20 9.74
C SER A 10 28.19 -1.20 8.55
N TYR A 11 27.78 -2.40 8.18
CA TYR A 11 27.01 -2.77 7.01
C TYR A 11 25.74 -1.91 6.90
N GLY A 12 25.56 -1.29 5.73
CA GLY A 12 24.33 -0.58 5.41
C GLY A 12 23.18 -1.57 5.34
N GLU A 13 22.21 -1.41 6.22
CA GLU A 13 20.86 -1.88 6.01
C GLU A 13 20.36 -1.23 4.71
N MET A 14 20.06 -2.06 3.72
CA MET A 14 19.43 -1.60 2.48
C MET A 14 18.00 -1.15 2.80
N ASN A 15 17.85 0.11 3.20
CA ASN A 15 16.57 0.78 3.24
C ASN A 15 16.49 1.71 2.03
N GLY A 16 15.56 1.40 1.12
CA GLY A 16 15.36 2.07 -0.16
C GLY A 16 14.92 3.52 0.03
N SER A 17 15.88 4.43 0.13
CA SER A 17 15.63 5.87 0.05
C SER A 17 15.64 6.31 -1.42
N TYR A 18 14.47 6.54 -2.00
CA TYR A 18 14.37 7.12 -3.33
C TYR A 18 14.55 8.64 -3.24
N SER A 19 15.60 9.16 -3.88
CA SER A 19 15.88 10.60 -4.03
C SER A 19 15.39 11.07 -5.41
N PRO A 20 14.61 12.16 -5.54
CA PRO A 20 13.92 12.49 -6.79
C PRO A 20 14.78 13.26 -7.81
N TYR A 21 16.11 13.24 -7.71
CA TYR A 21 16.96 14.01 -8.63
C TYR A 21 18.08 13.16 -9.24
N ASN A 22 17.75 12.37 -10.27
CA ASN A 22 18.71 12.09 -11.32
C ASN A 22 18.01 11.79 -12.65
N VAL A 23 18.01 12.78 -13.54
CA VAL A 23 17.63 12.65 -14.94
C VAL A 23 18.88 12.17 -15.67
N ASN A 24 18.90 10.91 -16.15
CA ASN A 24 19.56 10.50 -17.40
C ASN A 24 19.38 8.98 -17.71
N ASN A 25 18.53 8.71 -18.71
CA ASN A 25 18.59 7.65 -19.73
C ASN A 25 19.08 6.23 -19.38
N SER A 26 18.13 5.32 -19.16
CA SER A 26 18.00 4.04 -19.90
C SER A 26 16.61 3.46 -19.63
N LEU A 27 15.70 3.56 -20.61
CA LEU A 27 14.36 2.97 -20.49
C LEU A 27 14.46 1.47 -20.78
N THR A 28 14.62 0.66 -19.74
CA THR A 28 14.59 -0.80 -19.85
C THR A 28 13.15 -1.29 -19.96
N LEU A 29 12.96 -2.38 -20.71
CA LEU A 29 11.66 -3.04 -20.97
C LEU A 29 10.91 -3.41 -19.68
N GLU A 30 11.61 -3.52 -18.55
CA GLU A 30 11.05 -3.78 -17.21
C GLU A 30 10.20 -2.61 -16.67
N MET A 31 10.45 -1.36 -17.09
CA MET A 31 9.60 -0.22 -16.69
C MET A 31 8.22 -0.24 -17.39
N LEU A 32 8.09 -0.92 -18.53
CA LEU A 32 6.82 -1.06 -19.25
C LEU A 32 5.90 -2.12 -18.64
N ASN A 33 6.43 -3.00 -17.78
CA ASN A 33 5.66 -4.09 -17.18
C ASN A 33 5.20 -3.83 -15.75
N GLY A 34 5.32 -2.58 -15.29
CA GLY A 34 5.05 -2.21 -13.91
C GLY A 34 6.14 -2.73 -12.99
N SER A 35 6.82 -1.82 -12.29
CA SER A 35 7.64 -2.20 -11.14
C SER A 35 6.83 -3.16 -10.27
N LEU A 36 7.42 -4.31 -9.95
CA LEU A 36 6.92 -5.30 -8.99
C LEU A 36 6.71 -4.70 -7.58
N ASP A 37 7.07 -3.42 -7.40
CA ASP A 37 7.06 -2.69 -6.13
C ASP A 37 5.82 -1.79 -5.97
N SER A 38 4.92 -1.70 -6.96
CA SER A 38 3.61 -1.05 -6.75
C SER A 38 2.58 -2.09 -6.30
N SER A 39 2.65 -2.46 -5.02
CA SER A 39 1.61 -3.28 -4.38
C SER A 39 0.24 -2.67 -4.68
N LEU A 40 -0.71 -3.47 -5.18
CA LEU A 40 -2.10 -3.03 -5.39
C LEU A 40 -2.80 -2.60 -4.09
N ALA A 41 -2.17 -2.83 -2.93
CA ALA A 41 -2.59 -2.31 -1.63
C ALA A 41 -2.22 -0.84 -1.41
N ASN A 42 -1.27 -0.29 -2.18
CA ASN A 42 -0.81 1.09 -2.06
C ASN A 42 -1.35 1.94 -3.21
N SER A 43 -1.82 3.15 -2.89
CA SER A 43 -2.32 4.09 -3.89
C SER A 43 -1.16 4.59 -4.78
N PRO A 44 -1.34 4.69 -6.10
CA PRO A 44 -0.33 5.26 -6.99
C PRO A 44 -0.19 6.77 -6.76
N SER A 45 0.97 7.32 -7.17
CA SER A 45 1.18 8.76 -7.18
C SER A 45 0.14 9.46 -8.06
N GLN A 46 -0.31 10.64 -7.62
CA GLN A 46 -1.30 11.41 -8.38
C GLN A 46 -0.73 11.79 -9.77
N PRO A 47 -1.52 11.69 -10.85
CA PRO A 47 -1.06 12.07 -12.18
C PRO A 47 -0.91 13.59 -12.30
N SER A 48 -0.07 14.00 -13.25
CA SER A 48 0.18 15.41 -13.53
C SER A 48 -1.12 16.17 -13.89
N PRO A 49 -1.21 17.46 -13.56
CA PRO A 49 -2.39 18.27 -13.87
C PRO A 49 -2.72 18.29 -15.37
N GLU A 50 -1.70 18.22 -16.23
CA GLU A 50 -1.87 18.13 -17.68
C GLU A 50 -2.56 16.83 -18.11
N ALA A 51 -2.19 15.69 -17.51
CA ALA A 51 -2.82 14.40 -17.78
C ALA A 51 -4.28 14.40 -17.34
N ARG A 52 -4.58 15.01 -16.17
CA ARG A 52 -5.94 15.14 -15.65
C ARG A 52 -6.84 15.99 -16.55
N ASN A 53 -6.30 17.04 -17.17
CA ASN A 53 -7.05 17.90 -18.07
C ASN A 53 -7.41 17.25 -19.41
N LYS A 54 -6.70 16.19 -19.81
CA LYS A 54 -7.00 15.42 -21.03
C LYS A 54 -8.05 14.33 -20.81
N LEU A 55 -8.45 14.07 -19.57
CA LEU A 55 -9.39 13.01 -19.25
C LEU A 55 -10.82 13.44 -19.63
N LEU A 56 -11.53 12.57 -20.35
CA LEU A 56 -12.93 12.79 -20.72
C LEU A 56 -13.79 12.77 -19.46
N ARG A 57 -14.60 13.81 -19.26
CA ARG A 57 -15.56 13.90 -18.15
C ARG A 57 -16.98 13.86 -18.71
N PRO A 58 -17.74 12.77 -18.48
CA PRO A 58 -19.13 12.70 -18.91
C PRO A 58 -19.98 13.69 -18.08
N ARG A 59 -20.59 14.68 -18.73
CA ARG A 59 -21.32 15.76 -18.02
C ARG A 59 -22.80 15.47 -17.86
N THR A 60 -23.36 14.63 -18.73
CA THR A 60 -24.80 14.33 -18.70
C THR A 60 -25.07 12.93 -18.15
N LEU A 61 -26.25 12.74 -17.56
CA LEU A 61 -26.70 11.41 -17.12
C LEU A 61 -26.73 10.40 -18.28
N VAL A 62 -27.04 10.86 -19.49
CA VAL A 62 -27.05 10.01 -20.69
C VAL A 62 -25.64 9.53 -21.04
N GLU A 63 -24.64 10.41 -20.99
CA GLU A 63 -23.23 10.03 -21.21
C GLU A 63 -22.75 9.07 -20.13
N ARG A 64 -23.08 9.32 -18.85
CA ARG A 64 -22.76 8.42 -17.74
C ARG A 64 -23.39 7.03 -17.93
N ALA A 65 -24.65 6.98 -18.34
CA ALA A 65 -25.35 5.72 -18.59
C ALA A 65 -24.74 4.89 -19.73
N ARG A 66 -24.20 5.54 -20.78
CA ARG A 66 -23.56 4.84 -21.91
C ARG A 66 -22.35 4.00 -21.49
N ILE A 67 -21.64 4.40 -20.43
CA ILE A 67 -20.47 3.67 -19.92
C ILE A 67 -20.89 2.27 -19.42
N ASN A 68 -22.12 2.11 -18.92
CA ASN A 68 -22.63 0.84 -18.42
C ASN A 68 -22.99 -0.17 -19.51
N VAL A 69 -22.98 0.21 -20.78
CA VAL A 69 -23.23 -0.74 -21.89
C VAL A 69 -22.04 -1.68 -22.10
N ALA A 70 -20.84 -1.29 -21.64
CA ALA A 70 -19.60 -2.04 -21.86
C ALA A 70 -19.36 -3.19 -20.85
N TRP A 71 -20.29 -3.47 -19.94
CA TRP A 71 -20.14 -4.60 -19.02
C TRP A 71 -20.27 -5.93 -19.77
N LEU A 72 -19.29 -6.80 -19.57
CA LEU A 72 -19.34 -8.19 -20.05
C LEU A 72 -20.45 -8.97 -19.34
N ASP A 73 -21.05 -9.90 -20.07
CA ASP A 73 -21.96 -10.91 -19.56
C ASP A 73 -21.16 -11.99 -18.82
N SER A 74 -21.38 -12.10 -17.51
CA SER A 74 -20.68 -13.05 -16.65
C SER A 74 -21.12 -14.52 -16.86
N SER A 75 -22.20 -14.75 -17.60
CA SER A 75 -22.67 -16.11 -17.93
C SER A 75 -21.99 -16.70 -19.17
N LEU A 76 -21.30 -15.86 -19.96
CA LEU A 76 -20.57 -16.24 -21.16
C LEU A 76 -19.06 -16.16 -20.94
N SER A 77 -18.31 -16.94 -21.72
CA SER A 77 -16.86 -16.82 -21.75
C SER A 77 -16.41 -15.51 -22.40
N ILE A 78 -15.18 -15.09 -22.09
CA ILE A 78 -14.54 -13.90 -22.67
C ILE A 78 -14.43 -14.02 -24.21
N MET A 79 -14.16 -15.22 -24.73
CA MET A 79 -14.00 -15.49 -26.16
C MET A 79 -15.32 -15.38 -26.93
N GLU A 80 -16.44 -15.85 -26.35
CA GLU A 80 -17.78 -15.74 -26.95
C GLU A 80 -18.23 -14.28 -27.09
N GLN A 81 -17.70 -13.40 -26.24
CA GLN A 81 -17.98 -11.97 -26.24
C GLN A 81 -17.03 -11.19 -27.17
N GLY A 82 -16.18 -11.89 -27.94
CA GLY A 82 -15.35 -11.30 -28.99
C GLY A 82 -14.04 -10.70 -28.51
N VAL A 83 -13.68 -10.83 -27.23
CA VAL A 83 -12.40 -10.36 -26.69
C VAL A 83 -11.27 -11.27 -27.20
N ARG A 84 -10.24 -10.66 -27.76
CA ARG A 84 -9.06 -11.33 -28.33
C ARG A 84 -7.86 -11.27 -27.40
N GLU A 85 -6.84 -12.03 -27.75
CA GLU A 85 -5.53 -11.90 -27.11
C GLU A 85 -5.03 -10.46 -27.23
N TYR A 86 -4.44 -9.96 -26.15
CA TYR A 86 -3.92 -8.59 -26.02
C TYR A 86 -4.97 -7.46 -26.01
N ASP A 87 -6.27 -7.79 -25.95
CA ASP A 87 -7.30 -6.79 -25.68
C ASP A 87 -7.22 -6.28 -24.24
N THR A 88 -7.51 -5.00 -24.05
CA THR A 88 -7.51 -4.36 -22.74
C THR A 88 -8.91 -4.40 -22.13
N LEU A 89 -9.04 -5.05 -20.97
CA LEU A 89 -10.25 -5.02 -20.16
C LEU A 89 -10.08 -4.11 -18.95
N CYS A 90 -11.17 -3.46 -18.55
CA CYS A 90 -11.21 -2.65 -17.33
C CYS A 90 -11.84 -3.47 -16.21
N LEU A 91 -11.06 -3.76 -15.16
CA LEU A 91 -11.59 -4.35 -13.93
C LEU A 91 -12.16 -3.24 -13.05
N ARG A 92 -13.45 -3.35 -12.70
CA ARG A 92 -14.16 -2.38 -11.84
C ARG A 92 -15.13 -3.10 -10.90
N PHE A 93 -15.38 -2.50 -9.75
CA PHE A 93 -16.45 -2.90 -8.84
C PHE A 93 -17.81 -2.54 -9.45
N LYS A 94 -18.55 -3.56 -9.91
CA LYS A 94 -19.86 -3.43 -10.54
C LYS A 94 -20.99 -3.22 -9.55
N PHE A 95 -20.91 -3.90 -8.40
CA PHE A 95 -21.94 -3.88 -7.37
C PHE A 95 -21.46 -3.09 -6.16
N TYR A 96 -22.18 -2.02 -5.81
CA TYR A 96 -21.88 -1.15 -4.67
C TYR A 96 -22.45 -1.72 -3.36
N SER A 97 -22.30 -3.03 -3.18
CA SER A 97 -22.64 -3.74 -1.95
C SER A 97 -21.42 -4.56 -1.54
N PHE A 98 -20.64 -4.02 -0.62
CA PHE A 98 -19.37 -4.62 -0.20
C PHE A 98 -19.59 -5.43 1.07
N TYR A 99 -19.58 -6.76 0.92
CA TYR A 99 -19.68 -7.68 2.06
C TYR A 99 -18.32 -7.86 2.74
N ASP A 100 -18.34 -7.84 4.08
CA ASP A 100 -17.22 -8.17 4.97
C ASP A 100 -15.89 -7.52 4.57
N LEU A 101 -15.88 -6.18 4.43
CA LEU A 101 -14.63 -5.44 4.20
C LEU A 101 -13.82 -5.40 5.50
N ASN A 102 -12.70 -6.11 5.52
CA ASN A 102 -11.86 -6.23 6.70
C ASN A 102 -10.44 -5.64 6.47
N PRO A 103 -10.09 -4.50 7.10
CA PRO A 103 -8.77 -3.88 6.95
C PRO A 103 -7.56 -4.79 7.22
N LYS A 104 -7.73 -5.85 8.03
CA LYS A 104 -6.64 -6.78 8.36
C LYS A 104 -6.22 -7.68 7.20
N TYR A 105 -7.16 -8.01 6.32
CA TYR A 105 -6.95 -9.00 5.26
C TYR A 105 -7.16 -8.42 3.85
N ASP A 106 -8.00 -7.40 3.73
CA ASP A 106 -8.49 -6.86 2.45
C ASP A 106 -7.73 -5.61 1.98
N SER A 107 -6.45 -5.46 2.32
CA SER A 107 -5.67 -4.25 2.00
C SER A 107 -5.73 -3.87 0.50
N VAL A 108 -5.54 -4.86 -0.39
CA VAL A 108 -5.67 -4.68 -1.85
C VAL A 108 -7.10 -4.30 -2.23
N ARG A 109 -8.10 -5.04 -1.76
CA ARG A 109 -9.50 -4.80 -2.11
C ARG A 109 -9.96 -3.41 -1.68
N ILE A 110 -9.61 -3.00 -0.46
CA ILE A 110 -9.94 -1.68 0.08
C ILE A 110 -9.27 -0.59 -0.75
N ASN A 111 -7.97 -0.71 -1.04
CA ASN A 111 -7.27 0.30 -1.83
C ASN A 111 -7.84 0.41 -3.26
N GLN A 112 -8.19 -0.70 -3.90
CA GLN A 112 -8.80 -0.64 -5.24
C GLN A 112 -10.22 -0.04 -5.23
N ILE A 113 -11.02 -0.28 -4.18
CA ILE A 113 -12.32 0.40 -4.01
C ILE A 113 -12.11 1.90 -3.81
N TYR A 114 -11.16 2.28 -2.94
CA TYR A 114 -10.78 3.66 -2.69
C TYR A 114 -10.34 4.37 -3.98
N GLU A 115 -9.44 3.77 -4.75
CA GLU A 115 -8.98 4.32 -6.03
C GLU A 115 -10.15 4.50 -7.00
N GLN A 116 -11.04 3.51 -7.13
CA GLN A 116 -12.22 3.64 -7.99
C GLN A 116 -13.10 4.82 -7.56
N ALA A 117 -13.44 4.92 -6.27
CA ALA A 117 -14.29 5.99 -5.74
C ALA A 117 -13.63 7.37 -5.93
N LYS A 118 -12.32 7.47 -5.66
CA LYS A 118 -11.53 8.67 -5.88
C LYS A 118 -11.58 9.13 -7.33
N TRP A 119 -11.40 8.22 -8.29
CA TRP A 119 -11.48 8.56 -9.71
C TRP A 119 -12.87 8.96 -10.16
N GLN A 120 -13.91 8.31 -9.63
CA GLN A 120 -15.29 8.68 -9.92
C GLN A 120 -15.61 10.10 -9.42
N LEU A 121 -15.13 10.45 -8.22
CA LEU A 121 -15.32 11.77 -7.64
C LEU A 121 -14.55 12.85 -8.41
N LEU A 122 -13.28 12.61 -8.74
CA LEU A 122 -12.44 13.55 -9.48
C LEU A 122 -12.90 13.76 -10.94
N ASN A 123 -13.56 12.78 -11.53
CA ASN A 123 -14.11 12.84 -12.89
C ASN A 123 -15.54 13.38 -12.94
N GLU A 124 -16.11 13.77 -11.79
CA GLU A 124 -17.51 14.21 -11.66
C GLU A 124 -18.51 13.12 -12.11
N GLU A 125 -18.11 11.84 -12.00
CA GLU A 125 -19.02 10.70 -12.19
C GLU A 125 -19.91 10.46 -10.97
N ILE A 126 -19.58 11.04 -9.82
CA ILE A 126 -20.40 11.05 -8.59
C ILE A 126 -20.50 12.50 -8.12
N ASP A 127 -21.72 12.92 -7.85
CA ASP A 127 -22.03 14.26 -7.36
C ASP A 127 -21.88 14.28 -5.82
N CYS A 128 -21.17 15.26 -5.29
CA CYS A 128 -21.07 15.53 -3.84
C CYS A 128 -21.13 17.03 -3.57
N THR A 129 -21.38 17.39 -2.31
CA THR A 129 -21.36 18.79 -1.87
C THR A 129 -19.93 19.33 -1.77
N GLU A 130 -19.81 20.65 -1.67
CA GLU A 130 -18.50 21.31 -1.50
C GLU A 130 -17.80 20.88 -0.20
N GLU A 131 -18.55 20.76 0.90
CA GLU A 131 -18.02 20.31 2.20
C GLU A 131 -17.49 18.88 2.12
N GLU A 132 -18.23 17.97 1.50
CA GLU A 132 -17.79 16.59 1.28
C GLU A 132 -16.54 16.53 0.40
N MET A 133 -16.48 17.34 -0.67
CA MET A 133 -15.31 17.42 -1.55
C MET A 133 -14.05 17.86 -0.78
N LEU A 134 -14.17 18.85 0.11
CA LEU A 134 -13.06 19.29 0.96
C LEU A 134 -12.60 18.18 1.91
N MET A 135 -13.54 17.45 2.51
CA MET A 135 -13.23 16.29 3.34
C MET A 135 -12.49 15.20 2.56
N PHE A 136 -12.96 14.85 1.35
CA PHE A 136 -12.29 13.86 0.50
C PHE A 136 -10.87 14.27 0.10
N ALA A 137 -10.65 15.56 -0.18
CA ALA A 137 -9.32 16.08 -0.47
C ALA A 137 -8.38 15.96 0.74
N ALA A 138 -8.87 16.26 1.95
CA ALA A 138 -8.08 16.11 3.18
C ALA A 138 -7.71 14.63 3.43
N LEU A 139 -8.66 13.71 3.29
CA LEU A 139 -8.42 12.27 3.43
C LEU A 139 -7.40 11.76 2.40
N GLN A 140 -7.46 12.22 1.15
CA GLN A 140 -6.49 11.86 0.12
C GLN A 140 -5.06 12.26 0.51
N VAL A 141 -4.88 13.45 1.09
CA VAL A 141 -3.57 13.89 1.57
C VAL A 141 -3.08 12.99 2.70
N GLN A 142 -3.93 12.67 3.67
CA GLN A 142 -3.58 11.78 4.78
C GLN A 142 -3.14 10.40 4.30
N VAL A 143 -3.90 9.77 3.40
CA VAL A 143 -3.55 8.46 2.80
C VAL A 143 -2.20 8.54 2.09
N THR A 144 -1.95 9.62 1.34
CA THR A 144 -0.68 9.81 0.62
C THR A 144 0.50 9.95 1.58
N LEU A 145 0.33 10.69 2.68
CA LEU A 145 1.37 10.86 3.70
C LEU A 145 1.65 9.55 4.46
N GLN A 146 0.61 8.76 4.74
CA GLN A 146 0.73 7.48 5.45
C GLN A 146 1.24 6.32 4.58
N ALA A 147 1.16 6.42 3.25
CA ALA A 147 1.63 5.36 2.34
C ALA A 147 3.12 5.05 2.48
N GLY A 148 3.94 5.98 3.01
CA GLY A 148 5.37 5.80 3.26
C GLY A 148 5.74 5.50 4.71
N VAL A 149 4.75 5.37 5.61
CA VAL A 149 4.97 5.15 7.05
C VAL A 149 4.52 3.73 7.41
N PRO A 150 5.31 2.95 8.17
CA PRO A 150 4.86 1.68 8.71
C PRO A 150 3.54 1.85 9.46
N GLN A 151 2.50 1.14 9.03
CA GLN A 151 1.20 1.21 9.67
C GLN A 151 1.32 0.62 11.08
N PRO A 152 0.76 1.28 12.11
CA PRO A 152 0.73 0.71 13.46
C PRO A 152 -0.06 -0.60 13.42
N ILE A 153 0.40 -1.59 14.18
CA ILE A 153 -0.32 -2.86 14.33
C ILE A 153 -1.63 -2.53 15.03
N MET A 154 -2.73 -2.51 14.28
CA MET A 154 -4.08 -2.37 14.83
C MET A 154 -4.47 -3.67 15.54
N ASP A 155 -3.91 -3.87 16.72
CA ASP A 155 -4.56 -4.73 17.70
C ASP A 155 -5.88 -4.08 18.05
N SER A 156 -6.98 -4.78 17.80
CA SER A 156 -8.36 -4.27 17.92
C SER A 156 -8.81 -4.04 19.37
N SER A 157 -7.83 -3.81 20.24
CA SER A 157 -7.92 -3.68 21.68
C SER A 157 -6.76 -2.79 22.09
N ASN A 158 -6.77 -1.52 21.70
CA ASN A 158 -6.50 -0.45 22.64
C ASN A 158 -6.67 0.92 22.00
N THR A 159 -7.32 1.77 22.77
CA THR A 159 -7.48 3.19 22.53
C THR A 159 -6.12 3.87 22.38
N ILE A 160 -6.05 4.87 21.50
CA ILE A 160 -4.96 5.83 21.19
C ILE A 160 -4.21 6.41 22.43
N VAL A 161 -4.64 6.10 23.65
CA VAL A 161 -4.09 6.59 24.92
C VAL A 161 -3.16 5.57 25.60
N GLU A 162 -3.20 4.28 25.25
CA GLU A 162 -2.34 3.27 25.91
C GLU A 162 -0.95 3.14 25.27
N ASP A 163 -0.80 3.42 23.96
CA ASP A 163 0.48 3.28 23.24
C ASP A 163 1.59 4.17 23.84
N ASP A 164 1.27 5.39 24.28
CA ASP A 164 2.24 6.31 24.90
C ASP A 164 2.71 5.80 26.28
N ILE A 165 1.83 5.10 27.01
CA ILE A 165 2.13 4.55 28.34
C ILE A 165 2.97 3.29 28.19
N ASP A 166 2.60 2.40 27.26
CA ASP A 166 3.35 1.17 26.99
C ASP A 166 4.74 1.47 26.43
N ALA A 167 4.86 2.45 25.52
CA ALA A 167 6.15 2.91 25.03
C ALA A 167 7.06 3.40 26.18
N ALA A 168 6.51 4.22 27.10
CA ALA A 168 7.23 4.70 28.27
C ALA A 168 7.62 3.56 29.23
N LEU A 169 6.78 2.54 29.39
CA LEU A 169 7.08 1.36 30.20
C LEU A 169 8.17 0.48 29.58
N THR A 170 8.17 0.26 28.26
CA THR A 170 9.25 -0.47 27.58
C THR A 170 10.59 0.26 27.68
N ASP A 171 10.60 1.60 27.57
CA ASP A 171 11.82 2.38 27.68
C ASP A 171 12.39 2.35 29.11
N LEU A 172 11.49 2.34 30.12
CA LEU A 172 11.85 2.12 31.52
C LEU A 172 12.39 0.71 31.77
N GLN A 173 11.80 -0.32 31.15
CA GLN A 173 12.25 -1.71 31.29
C GLN A 173 13.65 -1.91 30.67
N VAL A 174 13.90 -1.39 29.46
CA VAL A 174 15.22 -1.43 28.81
C VAL A 174 16.27 -0.70 29.66
N THR A 175 15.88 0.40 30.30
CA THR A 175 16.77 1.17 31.20
C THR A 175 17.08 0.40 32.50
N LEU A 176 16.11 -0.36 33.03
CA LEU A 176 16.24 -1.11 34.29
C LEU A 176 16.90 -2.49 34.12
N GLU A 177 16.80 -3.11 32.94
CA GLU A 177 17.39 -4.44 32.64
C GLU A 177 18.86 -4.39 32.20
N GLY A 178 19.50 -3.22 32.30
CA GLY A 178 20.94 -3.08 32.13
C GLY A 178 21.73 -4.02 33.06
N SER A 179 22.10 -5.19 32.55
CA SER A 179 23.02 -6.20 33.11
C SER A 179 22.43 -7.31 33.98
N HIS A 180 21.61 -8.19 33.40
CA HIS A 180 21.45 -9.56 33.92
C HIS A 180 22.00 -10.59 32.92
N ILE A 181 23.33 -10.64 32.83
CA ILE A 181 24.05 -11.84 32.37
C ILE A 181 23.90 -12.92 33.45
N SER A 182 22.80 -13.66 33.40
CA SER A 182 22.64 -14.88 34.18
C SER A 182 23.59 -15.95 33.64
N SER A 183 24.56 -16.26 34.48
CA SER A 183 25.54 -17.32 34.35
C SER A 183 24.89 -18.72 34.34
N SER A 184 25.01 -19.47 33.24
CA SER A 184 25.32 -20.89 33.30
C SER A 184 25.95 -21.37 31.99
N SER A 185 27.20 -21.77 32.12
CA SER A 185 28.13 -22.22 31.09
C SER A 185 27.98 -23.71 30.79
N ASP A 186 27.70 -24.08 29.54
CA ASP A 186 28.15 -25.34 28.96
C ASP A 186 28.70 -25.10 27.53
N ILE A 187 30.03 -25.12 27.40
CA ILE A 187 30.78 -24.77 26.17
C ILE A 187 30.80 -25.92 25.15
N MET A 188 30.37 -27.13 25.53
CA MET A 188 30.41 -28.34 24.69
C MET A 188 29.05 -28.70 24.07
N GLN A 189 27.99 -27.94 24.37
CA GLN A 189 26.66 -28.21 23.86
C GLN A 189 26.48 -27.58 22.48
N ILE A 190 26.34 -28.42 21.46
CA ILE A 190 25.95 -27.97 20.11
C ILE A 190 24.50 -27.52 20.19
N PRO A 191 24.16 -26.25 19.86
CA PRO A 191 22.79 -25.80 19.86
C PRO A 191 22.01 -26.51 18.74
N GLU A 192 20.95 -27.23 19.10
CA GLU A 192 20.05 -27.86 18.15
C GLU A 192 18.74 -27.07 18.08
N LEU A 193 18.30 -26.74 16.86
CA LEU A 193 17.00 -26.13 16.61
C LEU A 193 16.02 -27.24 16.22
N PHE A 194 15.22 -27.70 17.19
CA PHE A 194 14.12 -28.63 16.94
C PHE A 194 12.81 -27.95 17.29
N ASP A 195 11.86 -27.94 16.35
CA ASP A 195 10.48 -27.50 16.61
C ASP A 195 9.52 -28.17 15.61
N TYR A 196 8.24 -28.20 15.95
CA TYR A 196 7.18 -28.71 15.09
C TYR A 196 6.69 -27.60 14.15
N LEU A 197 7.21 -27.59 12.92
CA LEU A 197 6.76 -26.65 11.89
C LEU A 197 5.54 -27.18 11.13
N ARG A 198 4.54 -26.31 10.94
CA ARG A 198 3.43 -26.57 10.02
C ARG A 198 3.83 -26.16 8.61
N PHE A 199 4.02 -27.13 7.73
CA PHE A 199 4.30 -26.88 6.33
C PHE A 199 3.03 -26.49 5.56
N ILE A 200 3.12 -25.43 4.77
CA ILE A 200 2.17 -25.09 3.71
C ILE A 200 2.94 -25.27 2.39
N LYS A 201 2.40 -26.09 1.49
CA LYS A 201 2.99 -26.40 0.18
C LYS A 201 2.54 -25.40 -0.87
#